data_AF-A0A820C0P7-F1
#
_entry.id   AF-A0A820C0P7-F1
#
_cell.length_a   1.000
_cell.length_b   1.000
_cell.length_c   1.000
_cell.angle_alpha   90.00
_cell.angle_beta   90.00
_cell.angle_gamma   90.00
#
_symmetry.space_group_name_H-M   'P 1'
#
loop_
_entity.id
_entity.type
_entity.pdbx_description
1 polymer ?
#
loop_
_entity_poly.entity_id
_entity_poly.type
_entity_poly.pdbx_seq_one_letter_code
_entity_poly.pdbx_strand_id
1 'polypeptide(L)'
;MMRGLLEFITSNDKIAQKLRSELVFKIVPMLNPDGVIVGNYRCSLTGKDMNRNFRHPRKQAFPIIYHIKELIQNLQRERREILAFCDLHGHSRKSNVFAYGCDGCDGPQPDMKNFLYARVLPFIMSKT
;
A
#
# COMPACT_ATOMS: atom_id res chain seq x y z
N MET A 1 -8.37 -10.69 -0.81
CA MET A 1 -8.16 -9.39 -0.13
C MET A 1 -8.78 -8.24 -0.91
N MET A 2 -8.23 -7.84 -2.06
CA MET A 2 -8.65 -6.63 -2.78
C MET A 2 -10.13 -6.59 -3.17
N ARG A 3 -10.69 -7.71 -3.67
CA ARG A 3 -12.13 -7.79 -4.01
C ARG A 3 -13.03 -7.44 -2.82
N GLY A 4 -12.80 -8.06 -1.66
CA GLY A 4 -13.59 -7.79 -0.45
C GLY A 4 -13.44 -6.35 0.05
N LEU A 5 -12.25 -5.75 -0.06
CA LEU A 5 -12.04 -4.33 0.24
C LEU A 5 -12.90 -3.45 -0.67
N LEU A 6 -12.90 -3.72 -1.98
CA LEU A 6 -13.68 -2.97 -2.97
C LEU A 6 -15.18 -3.15 -2.73
N GLU A 7 -15.64 -4.37 -2.54
CA GLU A 7 -17.05 -4.68 -2.25
C GLU A 7 -17.51 -3.95 -0.98
N PHE A 8 -16.72 -3.99 0.11
CA PHE A 8 -17.04 -3.25 1.33
C PHE A 8 -17.04 -1.74 1.11
N ILE A 9 -15.95 -1.16 0.59
CA ILE A 9 -15.81 0.30 0.51
C ILE A 9 -16.75 0.92 -0.51
N THR A 10 -17.33 0.14 -1.44
CA THR A 10 -18.35 0.62 -2.39
C THR A 10 -19.77 0.27 -1.97
N SER A 11 -19.96 -0.52 -0.92
CA SER A 11 -21.27 -0.92 -0.43
C SER A 11 -22.09 0.24 0.18
N ASN A 12 -23.35 -0.07 0.47
CA ASN A 12 -24.27 0.78 1.23
C ASN A 12 -24.13 0.65 2.75
N ASP A 13 -23.10 -0.04 3.24
CA ASP A 13 -22.81 -0.09 4.67
C ASP A 13 -22.58 1.32 5.23
N LYS A 14 -23.14 1.62 6.40
CA LYS A 14 -23.05 2.95 7.03
C LYS A 14 -21.61 3.35 7.32
N ILE A 15 -20.76 2.40 7.70
CA ILE A 15 -19.33 2.63 7.94
C ILE A 15 -18.64 2.96 6.62
N ALA A 16 -18.91 2.20 5.56
CA ALA A 16 -18.34 2.45 4.24
C ALA A 16 -18.76 3.83 3.69
N GLN A 17 -20.03 4.21 3.84
CA GLN A 17 -20.53 5.53 3.45
C GLN A 17 -19.85 6.66 4.23
N LYS A 18 -19.72 6.51 5.56
CA LYS A 18 -19.03 7.47 6.42
C LYS A 18 -17.58 7.64 5.99
N LEU A 19 -16.87 6.54 5.76
CA LEU A 19 -15.49 6.56 5.27
C LEU A 19 -15.37 7.29 3.92
N ARG A 20 -16.26 7.01 2.96
CA ARG A 20 -16.25 7.70 1.65
C ARG A 20 -16.60 9.20 1.74
N SER A 21 -17.33 9.63 2.77
CA SER A 21 -17.65 11.05 2.98
C SER A 21 -16.48 11.86 3.54
N GLU A 22 -15.53 11.20 4.20
CA GLU A 22 -14.39 11.85 4.87
C GLU A 22 -13.07 11.62 4.14
N LEU A 23 -12.95 10.50 3.42
CA LEU A 23 -11.70 10.01 2.86
C LEU A 23 -11.82 9.74 1.36
N VAL A 24 -10.75 10.06 0.64
CA VAL A 24 -10.59 9.70 -0.78
C VAL A 24 -9.71 8.47 -0.87
N PHE A 25 -10.28 7.35 -1.31
CA PHE A 25 -9.55 6.10 -1.53
C PHE A 25 -8.91 6.08 -2.93
N LYS A 26 -7.58 5.95 -2.99
CA LYS A 26 -6.83 5.69 -4.22
C LYS A 26 -6.38 4.23 -4.22
N ILE A 27 -7.03 3.40 -5.03
CA ILE A 27 -6.84 1.95 -5.00
C ILE A 27 -6.26 1.50 -6.34
N VAL A 28 -5.15 0.75 -6.30
CA VAL A 28 -4.59 0.02 -7.45
C VAL A 28 -4.85 -1.47 -7.20
N PRO A 29 -5.83 -2.10 -7.88
CA PRO A 29 -6.25 -3.45 -7.55
C PRO A 29 -5.18 -4.53 -7.75
N MET A 30 -4.27 -4.29 -8.70
CA MET A 30 -3.22 -5.23 -9.06
C MET A 30 -1.99 -4.48 -9.59
N LEU A 31 -0.82 -4.73 -8.99
CA LEU A 31 0.45 -4.11 -9.41
C LEU A 31 1.19 -4.89 -10.50
N ASN A 32 0.96 -6.20 -10.64
CA ASN A 32 1.70 -7.07 -11.56
C ASN A 32 0.78 -7.88 -12.48
N PRO A 33 -0.11 -7.26 -13.28
CA PRO A 33 -1.00 -8.01 -14.16
C PRO A 33 -0.23 -8.92 -15.11
N ASP A 34 0.85 -8.42 -15.71
CA ASP A 34 1.65 -9.17 -16.67
C ASP A 34 2.32 -10.40 -16.03
N GLY A 35 2.92 -10.23 -14.84
CA GLY A 35 3.52 -11.33 -14.11
C GLY A 35 2.49 -12.39 -13.70
N VAL A 36 1.30 -11.96 -13.29
CA VAL A 36 0.21 -12.88 -12.93
C VAL A 36 -0.23 -13.72 -14.15
N ILE A 37 -0.41 -13.09 -15.31
CA ILE A 37 -0.83 -13.78 -16.55
C ILE A 37 0.14 -14.90 -16.92
N VAL A 38 1.45 -14.68 -16.76
CA VAL A 38 2.48 -15.68 -17.09
C VAL A 38 2.81 -16.65 -15.95
N GLY A 39 2.10 -16.58 -14.82
CA GLY A 39 2.33 -17.45 -13.66
C GLY A 39 3.58 -17.10 -12.83
N ASN A 40 4.10 -15.87 -12.94
CA ASN A 40 5.20 -15.43 -12.09
C ASN A 40 4.72 -15.24 -10.65
N TYR A 41 5.46 -15.84 -9.71
CA TYR A 41 5.19 -15.70 -8.29
C TYR A 41 5.58 -14.33 -7.72
N ARG A 42 6.75 -13.78 -8.12
CA ARG A 42 7.35 -12.59 -7.46
C ARG A 42 7.74 -11.46 -8.40
N CYS A 43 8.27 -11.79 -9.58
CA CYS A 43 8.86 -10.80 -10.48
C CYS A 43 7.89 -10.32 -11.56
N SER A 44 8.16 -9.14 -12.10
CA SER A 44 7.56 -8.68 -13.36
C SER A 44 8.12 -9.46 -14.56
N LEU A 45 7.63 -9.19 -15.78
CA LEU A 45 8.16 -9.80 -17.02
C LEU A 45 9.65 -9.54 -17.25
N THR A 46 10.21 -8.47 -16.66
CA THR A 46 11.64 -8.17 -16.73
C THR A 46 12.48 -9.04 -15.79
N GLY A 47 11.87 -9.98 -15.06
CA GLY A 47 12.54 -10.83 -14.07
C GLY A 47 12.96 -10.09 -12.81
N LYS A 48 12.54 -8.84 -12.61
CA LYS A 48 12.89 -8.01 -11.45
C LYS A 48 11.72 -7.88 -10.47
N ASP A 49 12.07 -7.85 -9.18
CA ASP A 49 11.15 -7.59 -8.07
C ASP A 49 10.77 -6.09 -8.02
N MET A 50 9.50 -5.80 -8.25
CA MET A 50 9.01 -4.42 -8.28
C MET A 50 9.08 -3.74 -6.91
N ASN A 51 8.91 -4.50 -5.82
CA ASN A 51 8.96 -3.97 -4.44
C ASN A 51 10.39 -3.70 -3.94
N ARG A 52 11.39 -3.79 -4.82
CA ARG A 52 12.78 -3.36 -4.58
C ARG A 52 13.17 -2.15 -5.42
N ASN A 53 12.26 -1.63 -6.22
CA ASN A 53 12.53 -0.57 -7.20
C ASN A 53 11.74 0.73 -6.94
N PHE A 54 11.18 0.91 -5.74
CA PHE A 54 10.47 2.15 -5.35
C PHE A 54 11.38 3.36 -5.12
N ARG A 55 12.66 3.16 -4.77
CA ARG A 55 13.60 4.27 -4.49
C ARG A 55 13.90 5.09 -5.74
N HIS A 56 14.25 4.42 -6.84
CA HIS A 56 14.56 5.04 -8.13
C HIS A 56 13.91 4.26 -9.28
N PRO A 57 12.57 4.31 -9.43
CA PRO A 57 11.87 3.54 -10.44
C PRO A 57 12.22 4.06 -11.84
N ARG A 58 12.59 3.14 -12.74
CA ARG A 58 12.79 3.44 -14.16
C ARG A 58 11.45 3.29 -14.88
N LYS A 59 10.94 4.36 -15.51
CA LYS A 59 9.62 4.37 -16.17
C LYS A 59 9.46 3.26 -17.21
N GLN A 60 10.51 2.95 -17.97
CA GLN A 60 10.49 1.91 -19.00
C GLN A 60 10.42 0.48 -18.43
N ALA A 61 11.03 0.24 -17.27
CA ALA A 61 11.11 -1.11 -16.68
C ALA A 61 10.01 -1.36 -15.63
N PHE A 62 9.61 -0.31 -14.90
CA PHE A 62 8.65 -0.37 -13.80
C PHE A 62 7.61 0.77 -13.94
N PRO A 63 6.84 0.82 -15.03
CA PRO A 63 5.91 1.92 -15.29
C PRO A 63 4.88 2.10 -14.17
N ILE A 64 4.37 0.99 -13.61
CA ILE A 64 3.37 1.01 -12.55
C ILE A 64 3.94 1.65 -11.27
N ILE A 65 5.15 1.26 -10.85
CA ILE A 65 5.80 1.83 -9.67
C ILE A 65 6.14 3.31 -9.88
N TYR A 66 6.60 3.66 -11.09
CA TYR A 66 6.87 5.05 -11.46
C TYR A 66 5.62 5.92 -11.32
N HIS A 67 4.48 5.50 -11.90
CA HIS A 67 3.25 6.27 -11.87
C HIS A 67 2.58 6.32 -10.49
N ILE A 68 2.72 5.29 -9.66
CA ILE A 68 2.28 5.34 -8.26
C ILE A 68 3.08 6.40 -7.49
N LYS A 69 4.40 6.44 -7.70
CA LYS A 69 5.26 7.45 -7.07
C LYS A 69 4.92 8.85 -7.56
N GLU A 70 4.68 9.02 -8.85
CA GLU A 70 4.24 10.27 -9.45
C GLU A 70 2.89 10.73 -8.89
N LEU A 71 1.92 9.83 -8.73
CA LEU A 71 0.63 10.10 -8.09
C LEU A 71 0.83 10.63 -6.67
N ILE A 72 1.62 9.94 -5.84
CA ILE A 72 1.89 10.37 -4.46
C ILE A 72 2.54 11.76 -4.44
N GLN A 73 3.53 12.00 -5.31
CA GLN A 73 4.17 13.30 -5.40
C GLN A 73 3.21 14.40 -5.85
N ASN A 74 2.30 14.11 -6.80
CA ASN A 74 1.28 15.07 -7.25
C ASN A 74 0.33 15.43 -6.09
N LEU A 75 -0.16 14.44 -5.35
CA LEU A 75 -1.00 14.66 -4.16
C LEU A 75 -0.29 15.53 -3.11
N GLN A 76 1.00 15.29 -2.87
CA GLN A 76 1.80 16.10 -1.96
C GLN A 76 1.98 17.55 -2.46
N ARG A 77 2.22 17.75 -3.77
CA ARG A 77 2.30 19.10 -4.37
C ARG A 77 0.98 19.86 -4.25
N GLU A 78 -0.15 19.17 -4.38
CA GLU A 78 -1.49 19.71 -4.16
C GLU A 78 -1.82 19.91 -2.66
N ARG A 79 -0.86 19.69 -1.75
CA ARG A 79 -1.05 19.75 -0.29
C ARG A 79 -2.17 18.86 0.24
N ARG A 80 -2.44 17.75 -0.45
CA ARG A 80 -3.35 16.71 0.05
C ARG A 80 -2.61 15.84 1.04
N GLU A 81 -3.14 15.74 2.25
CA GLU A 81 -2.60 14.86 3.27
C GLU A 81 -2.82 13.39 2.90
N ILE A 82 -1.77 12.57 3.04
CA ILE A 82 -1.83 11.13 2.86
C ILE A 82 -1.85 10.50 4.25
N LEU A 83 -3.04 10.12 4.72
CA LEU A 83 -3.22 9.56 6.05
C LEU A 83 -2.64 8.14 6.18
N ALA A 84 -2.72 7.35 5.11
CA ALA A 84 -2.24 5.97 5.10
C ALA A 84 -1.80 5.55 3.70
N PHE A 85 -0.74 4.73 3.65
CA PHE A 85 -0.32 3.98 2.47
C PHE A 85 -0.21 2.51 2.86
N CYS A 86 -0.98 1.64 2.20
CA CYS A 86 -1.06 0.22 2.51
C CYS A 86 -0.61 -0.60 1.29
N ASP A 87 0.35 -1.50 1.51
CA ASP A 87 0.82 -2.45 0.50
C ASP A 87 0.41 -3.87 0.92
N LEU A 88 -0.50 -4.49 0.16
CA LEU A 88 -1.16 -5.74 0.53
C LEU A 88 -0.48 -6.94 -0.14
N HIS A 89 0.07 -7.85 0.66
CA HIS A 89 0.82 -9.01 0.19
C HIS A 89 0.33 -10.32 0.80
N GLY A 90 0.52 -11.40 0.05
CA GLY A 90 0.53 -12.75 0.62
C GLY A 90 1.93 -13.07 1.17
N HIS A 91 1.99 -13.91 2.20
CA HIS A 91 3.25 -14.37 2.77
C HIS A 91 3.27 -15.90 2.78
N SER A 92 4.34 -16.51 2.27
CA SER A 92 4.39 -17.97 2.07
C SER A 92 4.73 -18.78 3.33
N ARG A 93 5.38 -18.18 4.33
CA ARG A 93 5.87 -18.91 5.53
C ARG A 93 5.09 -18.65 6.83
N LYS A 94 4.63 -17.43 7.06
CA LYS A 94 3.91 -17.04 8.27
C LYS A 94 2.41 -17.24 8.04
N SER A 95 1.74 -17.89 8.98
CA SER A 95 0.28 -17.99 9.04
C SER A 95 -0.33 -16.72 9.63
N ASN A 96 -1.65 -16.59 9.49
CA ASN A 96 -2.46 -15.47 9.99
C ASN A 96 -2.20 -14.13 9.29
N VAL A 97 -2.85 -13.08 9.79
CA VAL A 97 -2.75 -11.70 9.29
C VAL A 97 -1.79 -10.91 10.17
N PHE A 98 -0.89 -10.16 9.56
CA PHE A 98 0.07 -9.31 10.24
C PHE A 98 0.42 -8.11 9.36
N ALA A 99 1.01 -7.08 9.98
CA ALA A 99 1.44 -5.86 9.30
C ALA A 99 2.92 -5.59 9.59
N TYR A 100 3.61 -5.01 8.61
CA TYR A 100 4.94 -4.44 8.78
C TYR A 100 4.83 -2.92 8.79
N GLY A 101 5.35 -2.29 9.85
CA GLY A 101 5.43 -0.82 9.94
C GLY A 101 6.73 -0.29 9.35
N CYS A 102 6.75 1.02 9.10
CA CYS A 102 7.98 1.75 8.78
C CYS A 102 8.63 2.23 10.09
N ASP A 103 9.29 1.33 10.81
CA ASP A 103 10.15 1.73 11.93
C ASP A 103 11.42 2.34 11.33
N GLY A 104 11.64 3.64 11.53
CA GLY A 104 12.69 4.39 10.85
C GLY A 104 14.07 3.74 10.99
N CYS A 105 14.51 2.98 9.97
CA CYS A 105 15.82 2.34 9.96
C CYS A 105 16.91 3.21 9.32
N ASP A 106 16.54 4.29 8.62
CA ASP A 106 17.45 5.05 7.75
C ASP A 106 17.52 6.57 8.06
N GLY A 107 17.23 7.01 9.30
CA GLY A 107 17.26 8.44 9.67
C GLY A 107 17.50 8.71 11.16
N PRO A 108 17.69 9.98 11.56
CA PRO A 108 17.78 10.37 12.98
C PRO A 108 16.52 9.94 13.72
N GLN A 109 16.63 9.74 15.05
CA GLN A 109 15.61 9.13 15.91
C GLN A 109 14.17 9.41 15.45
N PRO A 110 13.32 8.38 15.31
CA PRO A 110 11.96 8.58 14.87
C PRO A 110 11.25 9.52 15.84
N ASP A 111 10.67 10.59 15.30
CA ASP A 111 9.69 11.41 16.01
C ASP A 111 8.70 10.47 16.72
N MET A 112 8.55 10.64 18.05
CA MET A 112 7.67 9.83 18.89
C MET A 112 6.25 9.75 18.31
N LYS A 113 5.81 10.82 17.65
CA LYS A 113 4.52 10.87 16.97
C LYS A 113 4.43 9.85 15.83
N ASN A 114 5.44 9.79 14.96
CA ASN A 114 5.50 8.84 13.84
C ASN A 114 5.65 7.40 14.33
N PHE A 115 6.43 7.19 15.40
CA PHE A 115 6.56 5.88 16.05
C PHE A 115 5.21 5.33 16.53
N LEU A 116 4.39 6.19 17.15
CA LEU A 116 3.06 5.82 17.62
C LEU A 116 2.08 5.60 16.46
N TYR A 117 2.05 6.49 15.46
CA TYR A 117 1.15 6.34 14.31
C TYR A 117 1.36 5.02 13.56
N ALA A 118 2.61 4.60 13.36
CA ALA A 118 2.93 3.33 12.72
C ALA A 118 2.39 2.09 13.48
N ARG A 119 2.05 2.25 14.77
CA ARG A 119 1.60 1.16 15.66
C ARG A 119 0.10 1.17 15.94
N VAL A 120 -0.61 2.27 15.67
CA VAL A 120 -2.06 2.37 15.90
C VAL A 120 -2.82 1.27 15.14
N LEU A 121 -2.55 1.11 13.84
CA LEU A 121 -3.26 0.13 13.02
C LEU A 121 -2.96 -1.32 13.44
N PRO A 122 -1.69 -1.75 13.60
CA PRO A 122 -1.38 -3.08 14.16
C PRO A 122 -2.01 -3.33 15.54
N PHE A 123 -2.04 -2.31 16.41
CA PHE A 123 -2.64 -2.43 17.72
C PHE A 123 -4.16 -2.65 17.62
N ILE A 124 -4.88 -1.88 16.80
CA ILE A 124 -6.32 -2.06 16.58
C ILE A 124 -6.61 -3.47 16.03
N MET A 125 -5.83 -3.93 15.06
CA MET A 125 -5.96 -5.28 14.49
C MET A 125 -5.68 -6.40 15.50
N SER A 126 -4.93 -6.14 16.57
CA SER A 126 -4.68 -7.13 17.63
C SER A 126 -5.84 -7.31 18.62
N LYS A 127 -6.85 -6.42 18.56
CA LYS A 127 -8.00 -6.39 19.47
C LYS A 127 -9.27 -7.00 18.89
N THR A 128 -9.27 -7.24 17.58
CA THR A 128 -10.32 -7.97 16.85
C THR A 128 -10.02 -9.46 16.82
#